data_AF-A0A355H750-F1
#
_entry.id   AF-A0A355H750-F1
#
_cell.length_a   1.000
_cell.length_b   1.000
_cell.length_c   1.000
_cell.angle_alpha   90.00
_cell.angle_beta   90.00
_cell.angle_gamma   90.00
#
_symmetry.space_group_name_H-M   'P 1'
#
loop_
_entity.id
_entity.type
_entity.pdbx_description
1 polymer ?
#
loop_
_entity_poly.entity_id
_entity_poly.type
_entity_poly.pdbx_seq_one_letter_code
_entity_poly.pdbx_strand_id
1 'polypeptide(L)'
;MTQIVGVDVGGTFTDLVLFDTETESVKISKVPSTPENQSFGVMSTLGSVGASLEDIDEVIHGTTVTTNALLERKVSRVGLITTRGFRDVLELGRRTRPKPYGMTGSFECIIPRELRLEVGERVDCDGDIVEHLNEEDVLKAVEQLLESGVEALVIHFLHSYKNDIHERKTEEIARKIWPNTFVTRGSALVSEFREYERGTTAAINAAIQPVLHRYIERLQQKLKEEGYSKDLLVMQGNGGTVSSRIVAEDAVKTVMSGPASGVMAAAYTASQSGFNKVVTYDMGGTSCDVGLIVNGIPQVTSELEIEYAMPIHVPMVDVHTIGAG
;
A
#
# COMPACT_ATOMS: atom_id res chain seq x y z
N MET A 1 -5.83 9.06 -31.80
CA MET A 1 -6.55 7.99 -31.09
C MET A 1 -6.12 8.07 -29.65
N THR A 2 -7.09 8.15 -28.73
CA THR A 2 -6.80 8.02 -27.30
C THR A 2 -7.57 6.83 -26.77
N GLN A 3 -6.87 5.70 -26.58
CA GLN A 3 -7.45 4.51 -25.95
C GLN A 3 -7.01 4.43 -24.49
N ILE A 4 -7.99 4.42 -23.60
CA ILE A 4 -7.78 4.34 -22.15
C ILE A 4 -8.29 2.99 -21.69
N VAL A 5 -7.42 2.26 -20.99
CA VAL A 5 -7.74 0.95 -20.42
C VAL A 5 -7.73 1.07 -18.90
N GLY A 6 -8.86 0.78 -18.28
CA GLY A 6 -8.96 0.50 -16.84
C GLY A 6 -9.00 -1.00 -16.61
N VAL A 7 -8.16 -1.52 -15.72
CA VAL A 7 -8.16 -2.93 -15.32
C VAL A 7 -8.23 -3.03 -13.82
N ASP A 8 -9.17 -3.81 -13.29
CA ASP A 8 -9.22 -4.16 -11.88
C ASP A 8 -8.98 -5.67 -11.72
N VAL A 9 -7.94 -6.00 -10.96
CA VAL A 9 -7.60 -7.39 -10.66
C VAL A 9 -8.07 -7.72 -9.24
N GLY A 10 -9.20 -8.44 -9.17
CA GLY A 10 -9.73 -9.01 -7.94
C GLY A 10 -9.28 -10.45 -7.71
N GLY A 11 -9.74 -11.04 -6.60
CA GLY A 11 -9.44 -12.42 -6.22
C GLY A 11 -10.05 -13.48 -7.17
N THR A 12 -11.24 -13.22 -7.71
CA THR A 12 -11.97 -14.19 -8.55
C THR A 12 -11.88 -13.89 -10.04
N PHE A 13 -12.05 -12.62 -10.41
CA PHE A 13 -12.06 -12.16 -11.80
C PHE A 13 -11.16 -10.96 -11.98
N THR A 14 -10.63 -10.84 -13.19
CA THR A 14 -9.98 -9.64 -13.70
C THR A 14 -10.95 -8.98 -14.66
N ASP A 15 -11.30 -7.73 -14.36
CA ASP A 15 -12.25 -6.91 -15.09
C ASP A 15 -11.49 -5.82 -15.86
N LEU A 16 -11.88 -5.59 -17.11
CA LEU A 16 -11.28 -4.60 -17.99
C LEU A 16 -12.35 -3.76 -18.67
N VAL A 17 -12.12 -2.45 -18.71
CA VAL A 17 -12.86 -1.50 -19.53
C VAL A 17 -11.89 -0.79 -20.45
N LEU A 18 -12.15 -0.85 -21.75
CA LEU A 18 -11.46 -0.05 -22.76
C LEU A 18 -12.42 1.03 -23.26
N PHE A 19 -11.99 2.27 -23.17
CA PHE A 19 -12.69 3.43 -23.72
C PHE A 19 -11.86 4.04 -24.84
N ASP A 20 -12.46 4.16 -26.01
CA ASP A 20 -11.88 4.83 -27.18
C ASP A 20 -12.54 6.21 -27.33
N THR A 21 -11.76 7.27 -27.14
CA THR A 21 -12.30 8.64 -27.11
C THR A 21 -12.72 9.16 -28.49
N GLU A 22 -12.25 8.55 -29.59
CA GLU A 22 -12.59 9.01 -30.94
C GLU A 22 -13.91 8.41 -31.41
N THR A 23 -14.10 7.12 -31.13
CA THR A 23 -15.33 6.39 -31.47
C THR A 23 -16.40 6.48 -30.39
N GLU A 24 -16.04 7.01 -29.22
CA GLU A 24 -16.85 6.99 -28.00
C GLU A 24 -17.32 5.58 -27.63
N SER A 25 -16.56 4.56 -28.05
CA SER A 25 -16.93 3.16 -27.83
C SER A 25 -16.34 2.62 -26.53
N VAL A 26 -17.11 1.75 -25.89
CA VAL A 26 -16.71 1.04 -24.67
C VAL A 26 -16.69 -0.45 -24.96
N LYS A 27 -15.57 -1.10 -24.65
CA LYS A 27 -15.47 -2.56 -24.62
C LYS A 27 -15.20 -3.00 -23.20
N ILE A 28 -15.86 -4.08 -22.78
CA ILE A 28 -15.72 -4.66 -21.45
C ILE A 28 -15.27 -6.10 -21.60
N SER A 29 -14.35 -6.53 -20.74
CA SER A 29 -13.97 -7.93 -20.62
C SER A 29 -13.89 -8.34 -19.17
N LYS A 30 -14.22 -9.61 -18.92
CA LYS A 30 -14.12 -10.26 -17.63
C LYS A 30 -13.57 -11.65 -17.85
N VAL A 31 -12.43 -11.94 -17.24
CA VAL A 31 -11.79 -13.26 -17.31
C VAL A 31 -11.48 -13.75 -15.89
N PRO A 32 -11.40 -15.07 -15.66
CA PRO A 32 -10.97 -15.58 -14.37
C PRO A 32 -9.59 -15.03 -13.99
N SER A 33 -9.43 -14.62 -12.73
CA SER A 33 -8.12 -14.22 -12.19
C SER A 33 -7.19 -15.43 -12.15
N THR A 34 -5.90 -15.17 -12.32
CA THR A 34 -4.84 -16.17 -12.29
C THR A 34 -4.00 -15.99 -11.02
N PRO A 35 -4.30 -16.70 -9.91
CA PRO A 35 -3.70 -16.43 -8.60
C PRO A 35 -2.18 -16.58 -8.57
N GLU A 36 -1.64 -17.52 -9.36
CA GLU A 36 -0.20 -17.76 -9.46
C GLU A 36 0.53 -16.58 -10.10
N ASN A 37 -0.11 -15.93 -11.08
CA ASN A 37 0.40 -14.73 -11.72
C ASN A 37 -0.73 -13.92 -12.35
N GLN A 38 -1.15 -12.88 -11.64
CA GLN A 38 -2.23 -12.00 -12.04
C GLN A 38 -1.97 -11.23 -13.35
N SER A 39 -0.71 -11.11 -13.80
CA SER A 39 -0.41 -10.45 -15.08
C SER A 39 -1.03 -11.20 -16.26
N PHE A 40 -1.22 -12.53 -16.16
CA PHE A 40 -1.87 -13.31 -17.21
C PHE A 40 -3.36 -12.97 -17.38
N GLY A 41 -4.08 -12.73 -16.28
CA GLY A 41 -5.46 -12.23 -16.32
C GLY A 41 -5.55 -10.88 -17.04
N VAL A 42 -4.63 -9.95 -16.73
CA VAL A 42 -4.56 -8.65 -17.41
C VAL A 42 -4.31 -8.80 -18.91
N MET A 43 -3.33 -9.61 -19.31
CA MET A 43 -3.07 -9.84 -20.75
C MET A 43 -4.24 -10.54 -21.46
N SER A 44 -4.92 -11.47 -20.77
CA SER A 44 -6.06 -12.20 -21.34
C SER A 44 -7.26 -11.29 -21.58
N THR A 45 -7.54 -10.36 -20.66
CA THR A 45 -8.60 -9.37 -20.87
C THR A 45 -8.29 -8.45 -22.05
N LEU A 46 -7.06 -7.94 -22.16
CA LEU A 46 -6.61 -7.13 -23.29
C LEU A 46 -6.76 -7.85 -24.64
N GLY A 47 -6.33 -9.11 -24.71
CA GLY A 47 -6.47 -9.94 -25.91
C GLY A 47 -7.93 -10.18 -26.29
N SER A 48 -8.82 -10.39 -25.30
CA SER A 48 -10.24 -10.69 -25.55
C SER A 48 -11.03 -9.52 -26.16
N VAL A 49 -10.61 -8.27 -25.93
CA VAL A 49 -11.21 -7.08 -26.54
C VAL A 49 -10.56 -6.71 -27.89
N GLY A 50 -9.55 -7.48 -28.30
CA GLY A 50 -8.76 -7.25 -29.50
C GLY A 50 -7.98 -5.94 -29.45
N ALA A 51 -7.52 -5.53 -28.27
CA ALA A 51 -6.75 -4.30 -28.12
C ALA A 51 -5.32 -4.50 -28.62
N SER A 52 -4.85 -3.58 -29.46
CA SER A 52 -3.44 -3.47 -29.80
C SER A 52 -2.76 -2.61 -28.74
N LEU A 53 -1.73 -3.14 -28.07
CA LEU A 53 -1.02 -2.41 -27.02
C LEU A 53 -0.27 -1.18 -27.55
N GLU A 54 0.05 -1.16 -28.84
CA GLU A 54 0.68 0.00 -29.50
C GLU A 54 -0.27 1.20 -29.62
N ASP A 55 -1.58 0.93 -29.67
CA ASP A 55 -2.63 1.94 -29.80
C ASP A 55 -3.17 2.42 -28.44
N ILE A 56 -2.77 1.78 -27.34
CA ILE A 56 -3.22 2.13 -25.99
C ILE A 56 -2.39 3.29 -25.43
N ASP A 57 -3.09 4.34 -25.01
CA ASP A 57 -2.47 5.53 -24.47
C ASP A 57 -2.25 5.48 -22.97
N GLU A 58 -3.19 4.88 -22.26
CA GLU A 58 -3.13 4.81 -20.80
C GLU A 58 -3.63 3.44 -20.34
N VAL A 59 -2.87 2.81 -19.44
CA VAL A 59 -3.30 1.63 -18.70
C VAL A 59 -3.34 2.01 -17.23
N ILE A 60 -4.55 2.02 -16.66
CA ILE A 60 -4.81 2.29 -15.26
C ILE A 60 -5.16 0.96 -14.60
N HIS A 61 -4.36 0.58 -13.63
CA HIS A 61 -4.41 -0.73 -13.01
C HIS A 61 -4.77 -0.63 -11.53
N GLY A 62 -5.96 -1.14 -11.19
CA GLY A 62 -6.38 -1.45 -9.84
C GLY A 62 -6.01 -2.88 -9.45
N THR A 63 -5.57 -3.07 -8.21
CA THR A 63 -5.21 -4.39 -7.70
C THR A 63 -5.64 -4.56 -6.26
N THR A 64 -6.05 -5.77 -5.90
CA THR A 64 -6.26 -6.17 -4.50
C THR A 64 -5.06 -6.88 -3.90
N VAL A 65 -3.92 -6.99 -4.61
CA VAL A 65 -2.72 -7.72 -4.15
C VAL A 65 -2.25 -7.22 -2.79
N THR A 66 -2.19 -5.90 -2.60
CA THR A 66 -1.71 -5.30 -1.35
C THR A 66 -2.64 -5.62 -0.18
N THR A 67 -3.94 -5.39 -0.35
CA THR A 67 -4.94 -5.66 0.70
C THR A 67 -4.98 -7.16 1.04
N ASN A 68 -5.01 -8.03 0.02
CA ASN A 68 -5.05 -9.48 0.24
C ASN A 68 -3.78 -10.02 0.89
N ALA A 69 -2.60 -9.52 0.50
CA ALA A 69 -1.34 -9.93 1.13
C ALA A 69 -1.32 -9.62 2.63
N LEU A 70 -1.89 -8.48 3.05
CA LEU A 70 -2.02 -8.11 4.46
C LEU A 70 -2.99 -9.02 5.21
N LEU A 71 -4.21 -9.20 4.67
CA LEU A 71 -5.25 -10.04 5.28
C LEU A 71 -4.83 -11.52 5.37
N GLU A 72 -4.14 -12.03 4.36
CA GLU A 72 -3.65 -13.42 4.33
C GLU A 72 -2.30 -13.60 5.02
N ARG A 73 -1.72 -12.52 5.58
CA ARG A 73 -0.36 -12.49 6.16
C ARG A 73 0.72 -13.04 5.22
N LYS A 74 0.50 -12.93 3.90
CA LYS A 74 1.47 -13.28 2.84
C LYS A 74 2.33 -12.08 2.49
N VAL A 75 3.00 -11.54 3.50
CA VAL A 75 3.86 -10.36 3.38
C VAL A 75 5.34 -10.76 3.43
N SER A 76 6.21 -9.86 2.97
CA SER A 76 7.65 -10.03 3.07
C SER A 76 8.14 -9.95 4.51
N ARG A 77 9.27 -10.59 4.78
CA ARG A 77 9.88 -10.57 6.11
C ARG A 77 10.59 -9.24 6.35
N VAL A 78 10.17 -8.51 7.37
CA VAL A 78 10.63 -7.15 7.66
C VAL A 78 11.45 -7.10 8.94
N GLY A 79 12.44 -6.23 8.96
CA GLY A 79 13.21 -5.85 10.14
C GLY A 79 12.97 -4.38 10.49
N LEU A 80 13.06 -4.04 11.78
CA LEU A 80 12.91 -2.69 12.30
C LEU A 80 14.20 -2.27 13.01
N ILE A 81 14.69 -1.07 12.69
CA ILE A 81 15.67 -0.34 13.48
C ILE A 81 14.96 0.84 14.14
N THR A 82 15.04 0.93 15.46
CA THR A 82 14.38 1.97 16.24
C THR A 82 15.22 2.49 17.41
N THR A 83 14.73 3.54 18.07
CA THR A 83 15.36 4.19 19.21
C THR A 83 15.45 3.21 20.39
N ARG A 84 16.58 3.19 21.09
CA ARG A 84 16.78 2.33 22.27
C ARG A 84 15.68 2.51 23.33
N GLY A 85 15.09 1.39 23.77
CA GLY A 85 13.96 1.34 24.70
C GLY A 85 12.57 1.37 24.04
N PHE A 86 12.49 1.44 22.70
CA PHE A 86 11.22 1.62 21.97
C PHE A 86 10.92 0.49 20.97
N ARG A 87 11.68 -0.62 20.96
CA ARG A 87 11.39 -1.76 20.07
C ARG A 87 10.02 -2.40 20.24
N ASP A 88 9.40 -2.25 21.41
CA ASP A 88 8.12 -2.88 21.73
C ASP A 88 6.91 -1.96 21.46
N VAL A 89 7.12 -0.75 20.90
CA VAL A 89 6.04 0.20 20.57
C VAL A 89 4.98 -0.41 19.64
N LEU A 90 5.40 -1.12 18.59
CA LEU A 90 4.48 -1.70 17.61
C LEU A 90 3.59 -2.80 18.22
N GLU A 91 4.08 -3.50 19.25
CA GLU A 91 3.35 -4.59 19.91
C GLU A 91 2.49 -4.09 21.07
N LEU A 92 2.99 -3.10 21.83
CA LEU A 92 2.22 -2.48 22.92
C LEU A 92 1.03 -1.67 22.38
N GLY A 93 1.19 -1.07 21.20
CA GLY A 93 0.20 -0.23 20.55
C GLY A 93 -0.40 0.81 21.49
N ARG A 94 -1.73 0.99 21.41
CA ARG A 94 -2.49 1.86 22.30
C ARG A 94 -3.13 1.13 23.49
N ARG A 95 -2.77 -0.13 23.73
CA ARG A 95 -3.43 -1.01 24.73
C ARG A 95 -4.96 -1.04 24.59
N THR A 96 -5.43 -0.96 23.35
CA THR A 96 -6.84 -1.18 23.00
C THR A 96 -7.18 -2.67 23.16
N ARG A 97 -8.42 -3.06 22.86
CA ARG A 97 -8.87 -4.46 22.88
C ARG A 97 -9.61 -4.78 21.58
N PRO A 98 -9.46 -5.99 21.02
CA PRO A 98 -10.15 -6.36 19.77
C PRO A 98 -11.67 -6.39 19.94
N LYS A 99 -12.14 -6.68 21.17
CA LYS A 99 -13.56 -6.67 21.51
C LYS A 99 -13.79 -5.68 22.66
N PRO A 100 -14.75 -4.75 22.55
CA PRO A 100 -15.03 -3.75 23.58
C PRO A 100 -15.30 -4.35 24.98
N TYR A 101 -15.93 -5.53 25.02
CA TYR A 101 -16.28 -6.25 26.24
C TYR A 101 -15.40 -7.48 26.52
N GLY A 102 -14.31 -7.67 25.76
CA GLY A 102 -13.35 -8.76 26.02
C GLY A 102 -12.44 -8.44 27.20
N MET A 103 -12.12 -9.44 28.04
CA MET A 103 -11.12 -9.30 29.11
C MET A 103 -9.69 -9.54 28.64
N THR A 104 -9.52 -10.25 27.51
CA THR A 104 -8.23 -10.59 26.91
C THR A 104 -8.29 -10.38 25.40
N GLY A 105 -7.12 -10.29 24.77
CA GLY A 105 -6.96 -10.25 23.33
C GLY A 105 -5.53 -10.66 22.97
N SER A 106 -5.35 -11.13 21.74
CA SER A 106 -4.04 -11.38 21.15
C SER A 106 -3.89 -10.47 19.93
N PHE A 107 -2.66 -10.05 19.66
CA PHE A 107 -2.29 -9.31 18.47
C PHE A 107 -0.96 -9.86 17.97
N GLU A 108 -0.87 -10.08 16.67
CA GLU A 108 0.37 -10.47 16.01
C GLU A 108 0.93 -9.26 15.26
N CYS A 109 1.97 -8.66 15.84
CA CYS A 109 2.70 -7.56 15.23
C CYS A 109 3.35 -8.03 13.92
N ILE A 110 3.25 -7.20 12.87
CA ILE A 110 3.81 -7.49 11.53
C ILE A 110 5.30 -7.81 11.59
N ILE A 111 6.02 -7.10 12.46
CA ILE A 111 7.44 -7.31 12.69
C ILE A 111 7.59 -8.08 14.01
N PRO A 112 8.04 -9.35 13.96
CA PRO A 112 8.25 -10.14 15.17
C PRO A 112 9.39 -9.54 15.99
N ARG A 113 9.34 -9.75 17.30
CA ARG A 113 10.14 -9.00 18.26
C ARG A 113 11.65 -9.15 18.07
N GLU A 114 12.09 -10.34 17.67
CA GLU A 114 13.49 -10.65 17.39
C GLU A 114 14.06 -9.91 16.18
N LEU A 115 13.20 -9.35 15.32
CA LEU A 115 13.58 -8.53 14.17
C LEU A 115 13.42 -7.02 14.44
N ARG A 116 13.17 -6.63 15.70
CA ARG A 116 13.07 -5.23 16.14
C ARG A 116 14.32 -4.87 16.95
N LEU A 117 15.29 -4.27 16.27
CA LEU A 117 16.59 -3.91 16.83
C LEU A 117 16.62 -2.44 17.23
N GLU A 118 17.45 -2.18 18.23
CA GLU A 118 17.58 -0.87 18.87
C GLU A 118 18.98 -0.31 18.63
N VAL A 119 19.07 0.98 18.35
CA VAL A 119 20.33 1.69 18.21
C VAL A 119 20.41 2.85 19.22
N GLY A 120 21.62 3.16 19.69
CA GLY A 120 21.87 4.33 20.53
C GLY A 120 21.65 5.60 19.73
N GLU A 121 20.60 6.35 20.06
CA GLU A 121 20.17 7.56 19.39
C GLU A 121 19.04 8.21 20.24
N ARG A 122 18.95 9.55 20.26
CA ARG A 122 17.79 10.23 20.84
C ARG A 122 17.62 11.65 20.28
N VAL A 123 16.42 11.93 19.80
CA VAL A 123 15.88 13.29 19.57
C VAL A 123 14.69 13.53 20.52
N ASP A 124 14.54 14.75 21.03
CA ASP A 124 13.41 15.13 21.88
C ASP A 124 12.20 15.70 21.10
N CYS A 125 11.16 16.15 21.80
CA CYS A 125 9.95 16.67 21.16
C CYS A 125 10.12 18.05 20.50
N ASP A 126 11.14 18.82 20.88
CA ASP A 126 11.47 20.09 20.24
C ASP A 126 12.31 19.89 18.97
N GLY A 127 12.89 18.70 18.81
CA GLY A 127 13.71 18.30 17.68
C GLY A 127 15.21 18.39 17.96
N ASP A 128 15.58 18.65 19.21
CA ASP A 128 16.97 18.74 19.64
C ASP A 128 17.58 17.35 19.83
N ILE A 129 18.84 17.20 19.44
CA ILE A 129 19.59 15.95 19.60
C ILE A 129 20.00 15.82 21.06
N VAL A 130 19.46 14.82 21.74
CA VAL A 130 19.81 14.45 23.12
C VAL A 130 20.96 13.44 23.15
N GLU A 131 20.95 12.49 22.22
CA GLU A 131 22.02 11.51 22.02
C GLU A 131 22.28 11.35 20.53
N HIS A 132 23.53 11.53 20.11
CA HIS A 132 23.92 11.34 18.71
C HIS A 132 23.76 9.88 18.28
N LEU A 133 23.39 9.68 17.01
CA LEU A 133 23.30 8.36 16.41
C LEU A 133 24.64 7.60 16.53
N ASN A 134 24.59 6.41 17.10
CA ASN A 134 25.69 5.47 17.09
C ASN A 134 25.70 4.69 15.76
N GLU A 135 26.56 5.12 14.83
CA GLU A 135 26.68 4.50 13.51
C GLU A 135 27.16 3.04 13.55
N GLU A 136 27.93 2.65 14.57
CA GLU A 136 28.37 1.25 14.74
C GLU A 136 27.22 0.34 15.15
N ASP A 137 26.32 0.83 16.03
CA ASP A 137 25.11 0.09 16.40
C ASP A 137 24.20 -0.11 15.18
N VAL A 138 24.10 0.91 14.32
CA VAL A 138 23.35 0.81 13.06
C VAL A 138 23.95 -0.27 12.17
N LEU A 139 25.26 -0.26 11.93
CA LEU A 139 25.91 -1.23 11.06
C LEU A 139 25.64 -2.67 11.55
N LYS A 140 25.86 -2.92 12.84
CA LYS A 140 25.59 -4.23 13.47
C LYS A 140 24.13 -4.65 13.35
N ALA A 141 23.20 -3.72 13.56
CA ALA A 141 21.78 -4.01 13.45
C ALA A 141 21.40 -4.39 12.00
N VAL A 142 21.92 -3.68 11.00
CA VAL A 142 21.66 -3.98 9.60
C VAL A 142 22.23 -5.35 9.21
N GLU A 143 23.48 -5.65 9.61
CA GLU A 143 24.11 -6.96 9.39
C GLU A 143 23.32 -8.10 10.04
N GLN A 144 22.89 -7.92 11.30
CA GLN A 144 22.09 -8.92 12.01
C GLN A 144 20.74 -9.18 11.31
N LEU A 145 20.07 -8.15 10.79
CA LEU A 145 18.81 -8.33 10.05
C LEU A 145 19.04 -9.05 8.72
N LEU A 146 20.14 -8.76 8.02
CA LEU A 146 20.53 -9.48 6.80
C LEU A 146 20.81 -10.96 7.07
N GLU A 147 21.61 -11.28 8.10
CA GLU A 147 21.87 -12.65 8.54
C GLU A 147 20.60 -13.38 8.96
N SER A 148 19.66 -12.63 9.53
CA SER A 148 18.35 -13.16 9.89
C SER A 148 17.48 -13.44 8.68
N GLY A 149 17.84 -13.05 7.45
CA GLY A 149 17.05 -13.29 6.24
C GLY A 149 15.87 -12.33 6.08
N VAL A 150 16.00 -11.10 6.58
CA VAL A 150 15.05 -10.01 6.35
C VAL A 150 15.15 -9.52 4.91
N GLU A 151 14.01 -9.31 4.26
CA GLU A 151 13.92 -8.84 2.87
C GLU A 151 13.81 -7.32 2.78
N ALA A 152 13.12 -6.68 3.73
CA ALA A 152 12.88 -5.25 3.77
C ALA A 152 13.17 -4.63 5.16
N LEU A 153 13.71 -3.43 5.17
CA LEU A 153 14.10 -2.71 6.39
C LEU A 153 13.18 -1.51 6.65
N VAL A 154 12.77 -1.34 7.91
CA VAL A 154 12.10 -0.14 8.42
C VAL A 154 13.03 0.60 9.37
N ILE A 155 13.14 1.91 9.18
CA ILE A 155 13.82 2.82 10.08
C ILE A 155 12.76 3.71 10.71
N HIS A 156 12.63 3.66 12.03
CA HIS A 156 11.61 4.42 12.75
C HIS A 156 12.16 4.89 14.11
N PHE A 157 12.53 6.16 14.19
CA PHE A 157 12.96 6.80 15.43
C PHE A 157 11.87 7.67 16.03
N LEU A 158 11.96 7.89 17.34
CA LEU A 158 11.09 8.87 17.99
C LEU A 158 11.36 10.26 17.46
N HIS A 159 10.30 11.07 17.41
CA HIS A 159 10.37 12.47 17.00
C HIS A 159 10.97 12.72 15.60
N SER A 160 11.09 11.70 14.76
CA SER A 160 11.59 11.83 13.39
C SER A 160 10.69 12.66 12.47
N TYR A 161 9.40 12.81 12.82
CA TYR A 161 8.50 13.77 12.17
C TYR A 161 8.94 15.24 12.35
N LYS A 162 9.74 15.52 13.39
CA LYS A 162 10.24 16.85 13.75
C LYS A 162 11.66 17.06 13.24
N ASN A 163 12.53 16.06 13.44
CA ASN A 163 13.91 16.06 12.97
C ASN A 163 14.30 14.64 12.53
N ASP A 164 14.39 14.41 11.21
CA ASP A 164 14.65 13.10 10.61
C ASP A 164 16.15 12.83 10.37
N ILE A 165 17.05 13.66 10.89
CA ILE A 165 18.49 13.60 10.56
C ILE A 165 19.09 12.22 10.86
N HIS A 166 18.70 11.60 11.98
CA HIS A 166 19.19 10.29 12.34
C HIS A 166 18.57 9.19 11.48
N GLU A 167 17.28 9.27 11.14
CA GLU A 167 16.68 8.28 10.23
C GLU A 167 17.33 8.35 8.83
N ARG A 168 17.60 9.55 8.32
CA ARG A 168 18.32 9.75 7.05
C ARG A 168 19.72 9.17 7.11
N LYS A 169 20.44 9.39 8.20
CA LYS A 169 21.79 8.87 8.38
C LYS A 169 21.80 7.34 8.48
N THR A 170 20.84 6.76 9.21
CA THR A 170 20.64 5.30 9.27
C THR A 170 20.32 4.73 7.89
N GLU A 171 19.48 5.40 7.10
CA GLU A 171 19.16 5.02 5.72
C GLU A 171 20.41 5.03 4.83
N GLU A 172 21.22 6.09 4.90
CA GLU A 172 22.50 6.18 4.16
C GLU A 172 23.46 5.04 4.51
N ILE A 173 23.54 4.63 5.78
CA ILE A 173 24.38 3.52 6.22
C ILE A 173 23.82 2.20 5.70
N ALA A 174 22.51 1.96 5.90
CA ALA A 174 21.85 0.73 5.48
C ALA A 174 21.97 0.52 3.97
N ARG A 175 21.73 1.56 3.15
CA ARG A 175 21.79 1.48 1.68
C ARG A 175 23.17 1.10 1.12
N LYS A 176 24.26 1.21 1.90
CA LYS A 176 25.59 0.76 1.46
C LYS A 176 25.74 -0.76 1.45
N ILE A 177 24.95 -1.47 2.24
CA ILE A 177 25.09 -2.93 2.44
C ILE A 177 23.79 -3.70 2.19
N TRP A 178 22.64 -3.03 2.21
CA TRP A 178 21.35 -3.66 1.90
C TRP A 178 21.31 -4.10 0.43
N PRO A 179 20.90 -5.35 0.12
CA PRO A 179 21.07 -5.93 -1.21
C PRO A 179 20.06 -5.42 -2.25
N ASN A 180 19.04 -4.67 -1.84
CA ASN A 180 17.93 -4.23 -2.67
C ASN A 180 17.47 -2.81 -2.27
N THR A 181 16.41 -2.31 -2.91
CA THR A 181 15.88 -0.96 -2.68
C THR A 181 14.93 -0.85 -1.48
N PHE A 182 14.58 -1.96 -0.83
CA PHE A 182 13.52 -2.06 0.16
C PHE A 182 13.96 -1.58 1.55
N VAL A 183 14.19 -0.27 1.65
CA VAL A 183 14.48 0.44 2.88
C VAL A 183 13.45 1.56 3.01
N THR A 184 12.55 1.42 3.99
CA THR A 184 11.49 2.39 4.29
C THR A 184 11.92 3.28 5.45
N ARG A 185 12.01 4.58 5.20
CA ARG A 185 12.20 5.60 6.24
C ARG A 185 10.85 6.08 6.75
N GLY A 186 10.56 5.88 8.04
CA GLY A 186 9.26 6.18 8.64
C GLY A 186 8.84 7.65 8.47
N SER A 187 9.77 8.58 8.68
CA SER A 187 9.55 10.03 8.49
C SER A 187 9.29 10.45 7.05
N ALA A 188 9.84 9.72 6.06
CA ALA A 188 9.60 10.02 4.64
C ALA A 188 8.19 9.61 4.21
N LEU A 189 7.68 8.51 4.78
CA LEU A 189 6.36 7.97 4.46
C LEU A 189 5.24 8.74 5.17
N VAL A 190 5.37 8.94 6.49
CA VAL A 190 4.39 9.66 7.32
C VAL A 190 5.14 10.57 8.29
N SER A 191 5.07 11.87 8.05
CA SER A 191 5.69 12.88 8.93
C SER A 191 4.68 13.45 9.94
N GLU A 192 4.05 12.57 10.70
CA GLU A 192 3.06 12.93 11.72
C GLU A 192 3.51 12.57 13.14
N PHE A 193 3.00 13.35 14.09
CA PHE A 193 3.09 13.04 15.51
C PHE A 193 2.39 11.69 15.77
N ARG A 194 2.94 10.93 16.73
CA ARG A 194 2.59 9.55 17.14
C ARG A 194 3.44 8.45 16.49
N GLU A 195 4.24 7.81 17.32
CA GLU A 195 5.17 6.73 16.99
C GLU A 195 4.47 5.42 16.59
N TYR A 196 3.39 5.03 17.25
CA TYR A 196 2.72 3.76 16.97
C TYR A 196 2.08 3.73 15.58
N GLU A 197 1.30 4.74 15.25
CA GLU A 197 0.57 4.85 13.98
C GLU A 197 1.54 5.03 12.79
N ARG A 198 2.54 5.92 12.94
CA ARG A 198 3.63 6.09 11.96
C ARG A 198 4.44 4.81 11.78
N GLY A 199 4.83 4.17 12.89
CA GLY A 199 5.64 2.95 12.88
C GLY A 199 4.89 1.77 12.28
N THR A 200 3.59 1.62 12.58
CA THR A 200 2.75 0.57 12.00
C THR A 200 2.54 0.80 10.51
N THR A 201 2.29 2.03 10.08
CA THR A 201 2.17 2.39 8.65
C THR A 201 3.47 2.08 7.90
N ALA A 202 4.63 2.43 8.46
CA ALA A 202 5.93 2.13 7.86
C ALA A 202 6.22 0.62 7.83
N ALA A 203 5.85 -0.12 8.87
CA ALA A 203 5.96 -1.58 8.92
C ALA A 203 5.08 -2.25 7.86
N ILE A 204 3.84 -1.80 7.71
CA ILE A 204 2.91 -2.27 6.67
C ILE A 204 3.51 -2.02 5.29
N ASN A 205 3.98 -0.78 5.02
CA ASN A 205 4.60 -0.41 3.75
C ASN A 205 5.78 -1.32 3.39
N ALA A 206 6.72 -1.52 4.32
CA ALA A 206 7.87 -2.38 4.07
C ALA A 206 7.49 -3.86 3.87
N ALA A 207 6.42 -4.33 4.52
CA ALA A 207 5.97 -5.71 4.42
C ALA A 207 5.33 -6.02 3.06
N ILE A 208 4.61 -5.06 2.48
CA ILE A 208 3.93 -5.21 1.18
C ILE A 208 4.79 -4.75 -0.01
N GLN A 209 5.76 -3.86 0.21
CA GLN A 209 6.58 -3.26 -0.84
C GLN A 209 7.22 -4.31 -1.78
N PRO A 210 7.89 -5.37 -1.30
CA PRO A 210 8.48 -6.36 -2.21
C PRO A 210 7.43 -7.20 -2.95
N VAL A 211 6.28 -7.46 -2.32
CA VAL A 211 5.16 -8.19 -2.93
C VAL A 211 4.60 -7.40 -4.11
N LEU A 212 4.29 -6.12 -3.89
CA LEU A 212 3.79 -5.23 -4.92
C LEU A 212 4.84 -5.00 -6.02
N HIS A 213 6.11 -4.78 -5.65
CA HIS A 213 7.20 -4.57 -6.60
C HIS A 213 7.33 -5.72 -7.60
N ARG A 214 7.41 -6.97 -7.11
CA ARG A 214 7.50 -8.16 -7.98
C ARG A 214 6.31 -8.28 -8.93
N TYR A 215 5.11 -7.96 -8.45
CA TYR A 215 3.90 -8.05 -9.25
C TYR A 215 3.90 -7.00 -10.37
N ILE A 216 4.14 -5.74 -10.01
CA ILE A 216 4.15 -4.62 -10.94
C ILE A 216 5.28 -4.75 -11.97
N GLU A 217 6.47 -5.19 -11.54
CA GLU A 217 7.61 -5.43 -12.44
C GLU A 217 7.26 -6.49 -13.50
N ARG A 218 6.66 -7.62 -13.10
CA ARG A 218 6.23 -8.67 -14.03
C ARG A 218 5.19 -8.17 -15.02
N LEU A 219 4.19 -7.41 -14.53
CA LEU A 219 3.15 -6.86 -15.39
C LEU A 219 3.73 -5.85 -16.38
N GLN A 220 4.60 -4.95 -15.92
CA GLN A 220 5.25 -3.95 -16.76
C GLN A 220 6.13 -4.61 -17.83
N GLN A 221 6.93 -5.62 -17.45
CA GLN A 221 7.74 -6.37 -18.40
C GLN A 221 6.85 -7.03 -19.46
N LYS A 222 5.75 -7.68 -19.04
CA LYS A 222 4.87 -8.38 -19.97
C LYS A 222 4.16 -7.43 -20.93
N LEU A 223 3.69 -6.27 -20.46
CA LEU A 223 3.12 -5.22 -21.31
C LEU A 223 4.15 -4.72 -22.33
N LYS A 224 5.40 -4.51 -21.89
CA LYS A 224 6.49 -4.05 -22.76
C LYS A 224 6.88 -5.07 -23.83
N GLU A 225 6.95 -6.35 -23.47
CA GLU A 225 7.22 -7.45 -24.41
C GLU A 225 6.17 -7.56 -25.52
N GLU A 226 4.92 -7.17 -25.22
CA GLU A 226 3.77 -7.26 -26.11
C GLU A 226 3.46 -5.92 -26.83
N GLY A 227 4.34 -4.92 -26.71
CA GLY A 227 4.31 -3.68 -27.51
C GLY A 227 3.85 -2.41 -26.79
N TYR A 228 3.50 -2.47 -25.49
CA TYR A 228 3.13 -1.26 -24.73
C TYR A 228 4.38 -0.42 -24.42
N SER A 229 4.38 0.84 -24.86
CA SER A 229 5.56 1.73 -24.78
C SER A 229 5.47 2.80 -23.70
N LYS A 230 4.31 2.92 -23.03
CA LYS A 230 4.02 3.98 -22.05
C LYS A 230 4.13 3.48 -20.61
N ASP A 231 3.90 4.38 -19.65
CA ASP A 231 3.96 4.04 -18.23
C ASP A 231 2.63 3.45 -17.75
N LEU A 232 2.72 2.31 -17.05
CA LEU A 232 1.59 1.74 -16.33
C LEU A 232 1.24 2.65 -15.15
N LEU A 233 -0.03 3.05 -15.05
CA LEU A 233 -0.56 3.78 -13.91
C LEU A 233 -1.21 2.80 -12.95
N VAL A 234 -0.98 2.97 -11.65
CA VAL A 234 -1.54 2.14 -10.58
C VAL A 234 -2.47 2.99 -9.73
N MET A 235 -3.66 2.46 -9.46
CA MET A 235 -4.67 3.10 -8.62
C MET A 235 -4.21 3.13 -7.15
N GLN A 236 -4.47 4.24 -6.47
CA GLN A 236 -4.24 4.43 -5.04
C GLN A 236 -5.56 4.39 -4.27
N GLY A 237 -5.49 4.08 -2.98
CA GLY A 237 -6.64 4.09 -2.06
C GLY A 237 -7.28 5.47 -1.88
N ASN A 238 -6.59 6.56 -2.23
CA ASN A 238 -7.15 7.92 -2.25
C ASN A 238 -7.95 8.25 -3.52
N GLY A 239 -8.10 7.32 -4.46
CA GLY A 239 -8.81 7.51 -5.73
C GLY A 239 -7.99 8.18 -6.83
N GLY A 240 -6.71 8.49 -6.57
CA GLY A 240 -5.74 8.95 -7.57
C GLY A 240 -4.95 7.81 -8.20
N THR A 241 -4.06 8.14 -9.14
CA THR A 241 -3.16 7.19 -9.79
C THR A 241 -1.70 7.63 -9.68
N VAL A 242 -0.80 6.65 -9.72
CA VAL A 242 0.65 6.88 -9.68
C VAL A 242 1.38 5.98 -10.68
N SER A 243 2.53 6.42 -11.19
CA SER A 243 3.35 5.57 -12.07
C SER A 243 3.83 4.31 -11.35
N SER A 244 3.78 3.19 -12.07
CA SER A 244 4.33 1.90 -11.64
C SER A 244 5.81 1.94 -11.24
N ARG A 245 6.56 2.94 -11.73
CA ARG A 245 7.99 3.11 -11.42
C ARG A 245 8.26 3.43 -9.95
N ILE A 246 7.34 4.15 -9.30
CA ILE A 246 7.51 4.65 -7.92
C ILE A 246 6.47 4.09 -6.96
N VAL A 247 5.44 3.40 -7.46
CA VAL A 247 4.33 2.91 -6.63
C VAL A 247 4.79 2.01 -5.49
N ALA A 248 5.85 1.23 -5.69
CA ALA A 248 6.38 0.33 -4.69
C ALA A 248 7.06 1.06 -3.52
N GLU A 249 7.49 2.31 -3.67
CA GLU A 249 8.08 3.11 -2.59
C GLU A 249 7.03 3.39 -1.50
N ASP A 250 5.82 3.75 -1.93
CA ASP A 250 4.66 4.04 -1.08
C ASP A 250 3.55 2.99 -1.26
N ALA A 251 3.91 1.70 -1.25
CA ALA A 251 3.00 0.59 -1.49
C ALA A 251 1.76 0.59 -0.57
N VAL A 252 1.88 1.13 0.65
CA VAL A 252 0.75 1.28 1.58
C VAL A 252 -0.38 2.16 1.03
N LYS A 253 -0.07 3.08 0.10
CA LYS A 253 -1.08 3.92 -0.55
C LYS A 253 -1.92 3.17 -1.58
N THR A 254 -1.57 1.94 -1.96
CA THR A 254 -2.40 1.10 -2.85
C THR A 254 -3.34 0.17 -2.09
N VAL A 255 -3.27 0.15 -0.76
CA VAL A 255 -4.29 -0.48 0.08
C VAL A 255 -5.65 0.11 -0.28
N MET A 256 -6.65 -0.76 -0.46
CA MET A 256 -8.02 -0.36 -0.80
C MET A 256 -8.19 0.38 -2.14
N SER A 257 -7.25 0.24 -3.09
CA SER A 257 -7.34 0.93 -4.39
C SER A 257 -8.55 0.51 -5.23
N GLY A 258 -8.95 -0.76 -5.18
CA GLY A 258 -10.13 -1.27 -5.90
C GLY A 258 -11.42 -0.58 -5.44
N PRO A 259 -11.81 -0.73 -4.17
CA PRO A 259 -13.01 -0.07 -3.64
C PRO A 259 -13.00 1.45 -3.79
N ALA A 260 -11.84 2.10 -3.61
CA ALA A 260 -11.69 3.53 -3.85
C ALA A 260 -12.06 3.91 -5.30
N SER A 261 -11.61 3.16 -6.30
CA SER A 261 -11.96 3.40 -7.70
C SER A 261 -13.46 3.25 -7.98
N GLY A 262 -14.11 2.27 -7.36
CA GLY A 262 -15.56 2.07 -7.46
C GLY A 262 -16.34 3.27 -6.90
N VAL A 263 -15.93 3.80 -5.74
CA VAL A 263 -16.54 4.99 -5.16
C VAL A 263 -16.31 6.24 -6.02
N MET A 264 -15.11 6.41 -6.58
CA MET A 264 -14.81 7.53 -7.50
C MET A 264 -15.70 7.46 -8.76
N ALA A 265 -15.84 6.27 -9.35
CA ALA A 265 -16.70 6.06 -10.52
C ALA A 265 -18.18 6.29 -10.19
N ALA A 266 -18.64 5.85 -9.01
CA ALA A 266 -19.99 6.07 -8.54
C ALA A 266 -20.27 7.57 -8.30
N ALA A 267 -19.32 8.32 -7.74
CA ALA A 267 -19.47 9.76 -7.55
C ALA A 267 -19.62 10.51 -8.88
N TYR A 268 -18.79 10.17 -9.87
CA TYR A 268 -18.92 10.71 -11.22
C TYR A 268 -20.29 10.38 -11.83
N THR A 269 -20.68 9.11 -11.82
CA THR A 269 -21.94 8.62 -12.40
C THR A 269 -23.16 9.22 -11.73
N ALA A 270 -23.16 9.30 -10.39
CA ALA A 270 -24.22 9.90 -9.60
C ALA A 270 -24.38 11.39 -9.90
N SER A 271 -23.26 12.13 -9.96
CA SER A 271 -23.28 13.56 -10.30
C SER A 271 -23.85 13.80 -11.70
N GLN A 272 -23.49 12.98 -12.70
CA GLN A 272 -24.07 13.06 -14.04
C GLN A 272 -25.57 12.73 -14.06
N SER A 273 -26.03 11.91 -13.11
CA SER A 273 -27.43 11.53 -12.94
C SER A 273 -28.23 12.51 -12.06
N GLY A 274 -27.61 13.62 -11.61
CA GLY A 274 -28.26 14.63 -10.76
C GLY A 274 -28.35 14.24 -9.27
N PHE A 275 -27.65 13.19 -8.83
CA PHE A 275 -27.60 12.76 -7.44
C PHE A 275 -26.27 13.18 -6.78
N ASN A 276 -26.36 14.08 -5.81
CA ASN A 276 -25.17 14.59 -5.10
C ASN A 276 -24.97 13.95 -3.72
N LYS A 277 -25.84 13.04 -3.30
CA LYS A 277 -25.74 12.32 -2.02
C LYS A 277 -26.08 10.86 -2.26
N VAL A 278 -25.09 9.98 -2.20
CA VAL A 278 -25.22 8.56 -2.55
C VAL A 278 -24.43 7.72 -1.56
N VAL A 279 -24.96 6.53 -1.27
CA VAL A 279 -24.23 5.45 -0.59
C VAL A 279 -23.90 4.42 -1.65
N THR A 280 -22.62 4.07 -1.79
CA THR A 280 -22.20 2.97 -2.66
C THR A 280 -22.34 1.66 -1.91
N TYR A 281 -22.67 0.61 -2.64
CA TYR A 281 -22.77 -0.75 -2.12
C TYR A 281 -22.21 -1.68 -3.19
N ASP A 282 -20.99 -2.17 -2.97
CA ASP A 282 -20.33 -3.14 -3.83
C ASP A 282 -20.21 -4.45 -3.06
N MET A 283 -20.71 -5.55 -3.63
CA MET A 283 -20.71 -6.85 -2.99
C MET A 283 -20.06 -7.85 -3.94
N GLY A 284 -18.84 -8.26 -3.58
CA GLY A 284 -18.11 -9.34 -4.23
C GLY A 284 -18.40 -10.69 -3.58
N GLY A 285 -17.65 -11.72 -3.98
CA GLY A 285 -17.79 -13.08 -3.40
C GLY A 285 -17.09 -13.30 -2.07
N THR A 286 -16.50 -12.26 -1.46
CA THR A 286 -15.71 -12.37 -0.22
C THR A 286 -15.91 -11.18 0.71
N SER A 287 -16.14 -10.00 0.13
CA SER A 287 -16.33 -8.75 0.87
C SER A 287 -17.47 -7.92 0.29
N CYS A 288 -17.99 -7.04 1.13
CA CYS A 288 -18.92 -5.98 0.78
C CYS A 288 -18.32 -4.64 1.18
N ASP A 289 -18.19 -3.73 0.22
CA ASP A 289 -17.58 -2.41 0.37
C ASP A 289 -18.65 -1.32 0.27
N VAL A 290 -18.70 -0.45 1.30
CA VAL A 290 -19.68 0.63 1.42
C VAL A 290 -18.96 1.96 1.58
N GLY A 291 -19.32 2.93 0.74
CA GLY A 291 -18.76 4.28 0.75
C GLY A 291 -19.84 5.35 0.77
N LEU A 292 -19.51 6.53 1.30
CA LEU A 292 -20.42 7.68 1.35
C LEU A 292 -19.93 8.79 0.43
N ILE A 293 -20.84 9.29 -0.41
CA ILE A 293 -20.60 10.43 -1.30
C ILE A 293 -21.52 11.57 -0.86
N VAL A 294 -20.93 12.72 -0.54
CA VAL A 294 -21.65 13.92 -0.10
C VAL A 294 -21.26 15.09 -0.98
N ASN A 295 -22.26 15.79 -1.52
CA ASN A 295 -22.09 16.88 -2.48
C ASN A 295 -21.30 16.48 -3.74
N GLY A 296 -21.46 15.22 -4.18
CA GLY A 296 -20.73 14.66 -5.33
C GLY A 296 -19.25 14.35 -5.05
N ILE A 297 -18.81 14.47 -3.80
CA ILE A 297 -17.42 14.25 -3.38
C ILE A 297 -17.35 13.01 -2.48
N PRO A 298 -16.57 11.97 -2.85
CA PRO A 298 -16.24 10.86 -1.95
C PRO A 298 -15.64 11.38 -0.65
N GLN A 299 -16.11 10.85 0.48
CA GLN A 299 -15.47 11.17 1.75
C GLN A 299 -14.06 10.58 1.80
N VAL A 300 -13.15 11.26 2.49
CA VAL A 300 -11.76 10.81 2.69
C VAL A 300 -11.48 10.68 4.18
N THR A 301 -10.74 9.63 4.53
CA THR A 301 -10.22 9.41 5.88
C THR A 301 -8.70 9.32 5.82
N SER A 302 -8.05 9.69 6.92
CA SER A 302 -6.61 9.49 7.13
C SER A 302 -6.33 8.32 8.07
N GLU A 303 -7.37 7.65 8.58
CA GLU A 303 -7.25 6.53 9.51
C GLU A 303 -8.05 5.35 8.97
N LEU A 304 -7.36 4.24 8.73
CA LEU A 304 -7.97 2.95 8.40
C LEU A 304 -7.35 1.87 9.29
N GLU A 305 -8.18 1.03 9.87
CA GLU A 305 -7.74 -0.17 10.58
C GLU A 305 -8.13 -1.39 9.74
N ILE A 306 -7.15 -1.99 9.03
CA ILE A 306 -7.41 -3.19 8.19
C ILE A 306 -7.72 -4.40 9.08
N GLU A 307 -6.91 -4.59 10.11
CA GLU A 307 -7.07 -5.59 11.14
C GLU A 307 -6.80 -4.93 12.49
N TYR A 308 -7.27 -5.58 13.56
CA TYR A 308 -7.05 -5.09 14.91
C TYR A 308 -5.56 -4.76 15.17
N ALA A 309 -5.31 -3.53 15.65
CA ALA A 309 -4.00 -2.99 15.95
C ALA A 309 -3.05 -2.87 14.74
N MET A 310 -3.61 -2.74 13.53
CA MET A 310 -2.91 -2.35 12.31
C MET A 310 -3.48 -1.05 11.72
N PRO A 311 -3.32 0.11 12.42
CA PRO A 311 -3.72 1.39 11.87
C PRO A 311 -2.79 1.78 10.71
N ILE A 312 -3.41 2.26 9.64
CA ILE A 312 -2.74 2.87 8.49
C ILE A 312 -3.11 4.35 8.48
N HIS A 313 -2.08 5.19 8.49
CA HIS A 313 -2.20 6.64 8.46
C HIS A 313 -1.77 7.21 7.11
N VAL A 314 -2.58 6.96 6.07
CA VAL A 314 -2.44 7.62 4.77
C VAL A 314 -3.80 8.10 4.28
N PRO A 315 -3.89 9.24 3.58
CA PRO A 315 -5.15 9.69 2.99
C PRO A 315 -5.73 8.63 2.06
N MET A 316 -7.01 8.33 2.23
CA MET A 316 -7.74 7.37 1.41
C MET A 316 -9.23 7.70 1.32
N VAL A 317 -9.91 7.15 0.32
CA VAL A 317 -11.37 7.19 0.24
C VAL A 317 -11.94 6.41 1.42
N ASP A 318 -12.90 7.01 2.10
CA ASP A 318 -13.58 6.44 3.25
C ASP A 318 -14.53 5.33 2.81
N VAL A 319 -14.00 4.10 2.80
CA VAL A 319 -14.71 2.88 2.44
C VAL A 319 -14.66 1.90 3.61
N HIS A 320 -15.83 1.41 3.99
CA HIS A 320 -15.97 0.38 5.01
C HIS A 320 -16.17 -0.98 4.34
N THR A 321 -15.26 -1.91 4.62
CA THR A 321 -15.34 -3.30 4.16
C THR A 321 -15.92 -4.19 5.24
N ILE A 322 -16.90 -5.00 4.86
CA ILE A 322 -17.49 -6.06 5.69
C ILE A 322 -17.12 -7.40 5.03
N GLY A 323 -16.62 -8.36 5.81
CA GLY A 323 -16.37 -9.73 5.35
C GLY A 323 -17.67 -10.52 5.15
N ALA A 324 -18.44 -10.18 4.13
CA ALA A 324 -19.67 -10.84 3.72
C ALA A 324 -19.79 -10.76 2.19
N GLY A 325 -20.00 -11.91 1.54
CA GLY A 325 -20.12 -12.05 0.08
C GLY A 325 -21.20 -13.04 -0.32
#